data_AF-T0Y9T5-F1
#
_entry.id   AF-T0Y9T5-F1
#
_cell.length_a   1.000
_cell.length_b   1.000
_cell.length_c   1.000
_cell.angle_alpha   90.00
_cell.angle_beta   90.00
_cell.angle_gamma   90.00
#
_symmetry.space_group_name_H-M   'P 1'
#
loop_
_entity.id
_entity.type
_entity.pdbx_description
1 polymer ?
#
loop_
_entity_poly.entity_id
_entity_poly.type
_entity_poly.pdbx_seq_one_letter_code
_entity_poly.pdbx_strand_id
1 'polypeptide(L)'
;EKAMNAVAALNMKLSGRSRVRTREDLARKLESIMAAAGRFLSCTVEEEDVETFRQAKRGRPGPDTRYVRSVRKRFHIAVEPRMENIAYDGRCDGTFPLITNTSLTPGESCRTTNTSPGWRRGTSR
;
A
#
# COMPACT_ATOMS: atom_id res chain seq x y z
N GLU A 1 4.46 0.51 -7.45
CA GLU A 1 3.41 1.38 -6.88
C GLU A 1 2.14 0.64 -6.42
N LYS A 2 1.52 -0.21 -7.25
CA LYS A 2 0.24 -0.89 -6.93
C LYS A 2 0.18 -1.54 -5.53
N ALA A 3 1.25 -2.25 -5.12
CA ALA A 3 1.31 -2.89 -3.82
C ALA A 3 1.39 -1.90 -2.64
N MET A 4 2.21 -0.85 -2.74
CA MET A 4 2.26 0.21 -1.72
C MET A 4 0.89 0.88 -1.56
N ASN A 5 0.21 1.19 -2.66
CA ASN A 5 -1.14 1.78 -2.62
C ASN A 5 -2.16 0.83 -1.99
N ALA A 6 -2.06 -0.48 -2.28
CA ALA A 6 -2.93 -1.49 -1.68
C ALA A 6 -2.72 -1.61 -0.17
N VAL A 7 -1.47 -1.57 0.31
CA VAL A 7 -1.18 -1.57 1.75
C VAL A 7 -1.63 -0.26 2.40
N ALA A 8 -1.43 0.89 1.76
CA ALA A 8 -1.93 2.18 2.25
C ALA A 8 -3.47 2.16 2.41
N ALA A 9 -4.19 1.63 1.42
CA ALA A 9 -5.63 1.46 1.48
C ALA A 9 -6.06 0.49 2.60
N LEU A 10 -5.26 -0.55 2.87
CA LEU A 10 -5.48 -1.44 4.01
C LEU A 10 -5.28 -0.71 5.33
N ASN A 11 -4.20 0.07 5.49
CA ASN A 11 -3.96 0.91 6.66
C ASN A 11 -5.10 1.91 6.92
N MET A 12 -5.62 2.57 5.87
CA MET A 12 -6.78 3.46 6.01
C MET A 12 -8.04 2.71 6.51
N LYS A 13 -8.21 1.43 6.15
CA LYS A 13 -9.31 0.61 6.68
C LYS A 13 -9.08 0.20 8.14
N LEU A 14 -7.83 -0.02 8.53
CA LEU A 14 -7.45 -0.39 9.91
C LEU A 14 -7.47 0.80 10.87
N SER A 15 -7.19 2.00 10.37
CA SER A 15 -7.34 3.24 11.14
C SER A 15 -8.81 3.60 11.38
N GLY A 16 -9.77 3.00 10.66
CA GLY A 16 -11.20 3.18 10.90
C GLY A 16 -11.84 2.09 11.77
N ARG A 17 -13.15 1.93 11.63
CA ARG A 17 -13.89 0.79 12.18
C ARG A 17 -13.70 -0.42 11.25
N SER A 18 -12.59 -1.12 11.42
CA SER A 18 -12.28 -2.30 10.61
C SER A 18 -13.05 -3.53 11.11
N ARG A 19 -13.33 -4.46 10.19
CA ARG A 19 -13.80 -5.83 10.52
C ARG A 19 -12.65 -6.79 10.81
N VAL A 20 -11.41 -6.38 10.57
CA VAL A 20 -10.24 -7.23 10.73
C VAL A 20 -9.75 -7.11 12.15
N ARG A 21 -9.88 -8.20 12.92
CA ARG A 21 -9.60 -8.21 14.36
C ARG A 21 -8.53 -9.19 14.78
N THR A 22 -8.19 -10.15 13.93
CA THR A 22 -7.17 -11.15 14.19
C THR A 22 -5.93 -10.86 13.36
N ARG A 23 -4.78 -11.23 13.91
CA ARG A 23 -3.49 -11.17 13.21
C ARG A 23 -3.50 -12.07 11.97
N GLU A 24 -4.18 -13.21 12.03
CA GLU A 24 -4.29 -14.17 10.93
C GLU A 24 -5.06 -13.61 9.72
N ASP A 25 -6.18 -12.92 9.94
CA ASP A 25 -6.94 -12.29 8.86
C ASP A 25 -6.13 -11.17 8.18
N LEU A 26 -5.32 -10.45 8.97
CA LEU A 26 -4.38 -9.46 8.43
C LEU A 26 -3.28 -10.12 7.62
N ALA A 27 -2.68 -11.19 8.14
CA ALA A 27 -1.62 -11.93 7.47
C ALA A 27 -2.10 -12.44 6.11
N ARG A 28 -3.29 -13.05 6.03
CA ARG A 28 -3.87 -13.55 4.78
C ARG A 28 -4.09 -12.44 3.74
N LYS A 29 -4.59 -11.28 4.19
CA LYS A 29 -4.75 -10.11 3.31
C LYS A 29 -3.41 -9.58 2.83
N LEU A 30 -2.43 -9.46 3.74
CA LEU A 30 -1.10 -8.99 3.41
C LEU A 30 -0.42 -9.94 2.43
N GLU A 31 -0.52 -11.25 2.63
CA GLU A 31 0.00 -12.28 1.73
C GLU A 31 -0.54 -12.12 0.31
N SER A 32 -1.86 -11.96 0.15
CA SER A 32 -2.47 -11.72 -1.16
C SER A 32 -1.97 -10.44 -1.86
N ILE A 33 -1.67 -9.39 -1.11
CA ILE A 33 -1.12 -8.14 -1.66
C ILE A 33 0.37 -8.31 -2.01
N MET A 34 1.10 -9.04 -1.17
CA MET A 34 2.54 -9.21 -1.24
C MET A 34 2.98 -10.31 -2.21
N ALA A 35 2.09 -11.19 -2.66
CA ALA A 35 2.40 -12.22 -3.65
C ALA A 35 3.12 -11.66 -4.91
N ALA A 36 2.76 -10.46 -5.35
CA ALA A 36 3.39 -9.82 -6.51
C ALA A 36 4.57 -8.88 -6.18
N ALA A 37 4.70 -8.44 -4.93
CA ALA A 37 5.63 -7.36 -4.54
C ALA A 37 6.60 -7.73 -3.40
N GLY A 38 6.51 -8.95 -2.88
CA GLY A 38 7.27 -9.42 -1.72
C GLY A 38 8.78 -9.51 -1.95
N ARG A 39 9.25 -9.41 -3.19
CA ARG A 39 10.68 -9.29 -3.51
C ARG A 39 11.24 -7.91 -3.16
N PHE A 40 10.45 -6.85 -3.35
CA PHE A 40 10.90 -5.45 -3.22
C PHE A 40 10.44 -4.74 -1.95
N LEU A 41 9.47 -5.31 -1.23
CA LEU A 41 8.88 -4.70 -0.05
C LEU A 41 9.02 -5.62 1.17
N SER A 42 9.37 -5.05 2.30
CA SER A 42 9.17 -5.64 3.64
C SER A 42 7.91 -5.02 4.26
N CYS A 43 7.14 -5.84 4.97
CA CYS A 43 5.97 -5.38 5.71
C CYS A 43 6.04 -5.90 7.15
N THR A 44 5.87 -5.00 8.11
CA THR A 44 5.88 -5.29 9.54
C THR A 44 4.50 -4.96 10.11
N VAL A 45 3.92 -5.89 10.88
CA VAL A 45 2.62 -5.70 11.53
C VAL A 45 2.84 -5.32 12.98
N GLU A 46 2.40 -4.11 13.33
CA GLU A 46 2.43 -3.55 14.67
C GLU A 46 1.06 -3.66 15.33
N GLU A 47 1.04 -4.00 16.62
CA GLU A 47 -0.16 -4.10 17.44
C GLU A 47 -0.17 -2.97 18.48
N GLU A 48 -1.26 -2.21 18.55
CA GLU A 48 -1.45 -1.13 19.51
C GLU A 48 -2.71 -1.39 20.34
N ASP A 49 -2.59 -1.32 21.66
CA ASP A 49 -3.74 -1.44 22.56
C ASP A 49 -4.37 -0.06 22.81
N VAL A 50 -5.54 0.17 22.22
CA VAL A 50 -6.28 1.42 22.40
C VAL A 50 -7.27 1.28 23.54
N GLU A 51 -7.03 2.06 24.58
CA GLU A 51 -7.88 2.12 25.76
C GLU A 51 -9.01 3.12 25.57
N THR A 52 -10.23 2.71 25.87
CA THR A 52 -11.41 3.59 25.85
C THR A 52 -12.11 3.53 27.20
N PHE A 53 -12.48 4.69 27.73
CA PHE A 53 -13.20 4.81 28.99
C PHE A 53 -14.64 5.23 28.72
N ARG A 54 -15.60 4.50 29.26
CA ARG A 54 -17.02 4.86 29.18
C ARG A 54 -17.66 4.88 30.56
N GLN A 55 -18.62 5.75 30.77
CA GLN A 55 -19.42 5.77 31.99
C GLN A 55 -20.15 4.43 32.18
N ALA A 56 -20.11 3.87 33.39
CA ALA A 56 -20.72 2.57 33.69
C ALA A 56 -22.25 2.59 33.62
N LYS A 57 -22.85 3.68 34.12
CA LYS A 57 -24.30 3.88 34.21
C LYS A 57 -24.74 5.02 33.27
N ARG A 58 -26.00 4.99 32.83
CA ARG A 58 -26.61 6.09 32.08
C ARG A 58 -26.88 7.26 33.02
N GLY A 59 -26.75 8.49 32.53
CA GLY A 59 -27.03 9.73 33.27
C GLY A 59 -25.88 10.73 33.24
N ARG A 60 -26.11 11.95 33.73
CA ARG A 60 -25.08 13.00 33.78
C ARG A 60 -23.97 12.59 34.75
N PRO A 61 -22.68 12.81 34.44
CA PRO A 61 -21.60 12.47 35.34
C PRO A 61 -21.68 13.32 36.63
N GLY A 62 -21.70 12.63 37.77
CA GLY A 62 -21.54 13.19 39.12
C GLY A 62 -20.22 12.75 39.77
N PRO A 63 -19.95 13.19 41.02
CA PRO A 63 -18.68 12.94 41.71
C PRO A 63 -18.35 11.44 41.91
N ASP A 64 -19.36 10.59 42.13
CA ASP A 64 -19.18 9.14 42.33
C ASP A 64 -19.32 8.30 41.05
N THR A 65 -19.12 8.91 39.89
CA THR A 65 -19.33 8.24 38.60
C THR A 65 -18.23 7.24 38.31
N ARG A 66 -18.58 5.94 38.31
CA ARG A 66 -17.67 4.87 37.91
C ARG A 66 -17.49 4.81 36.39
N TYR A 67 -16.25 4.79 35.93
CA TYR A 67 -15.89 4.56 34.53
C TYR A 67 -15.44 3.10 34.32
N VAL A 68 -15.77 2.54 33.16
CA VAL A 68 -15.36 1.20 32.71
C VAL A 68 -14.34 1.37 31.59
N ARG A 69 -13.18 0.74 31.78
CA ARG A 69 -12.13 0.62 30.76
C ARG A 69 -12.48 -0.50 29.79
N SER A 70 -12.38 -0.22 28.49
CA SER A 70 -12.46 -1.20 27.42
C SER A 70 -11.20 -1.06 26.56
N VAL A 71 -10.39 -2.11 26.53
CA VAL A 71 -9.20 -2.19 25.69
C VAL A 71 -9.58 -2.82 24.36
N ARG A 72 -9.14 -2.22 23.25
CA ARG A 72 -9.31 -2.75 21.90
C ARG A 72 -7.96 -2.81 21.21
N LYS A 73 -7.66 -3.96 20.62
CA LYS A 73 -6.48 -4.12 19.76
C LYS A 73 -6.69 -3.38 18.45
N ARG A 74 -5.71 -2.58 18.06
CA ARG A 74 -5.57 -1.94 16.76
C ARG A 74 -4.32 -2.46 16.09
N PHE A 75 -4.35 -2.50 14.77
CA PHE A 75 -3.24 -3.02 13.98
C PHE A 75 -2.80 -1.96 12.98
N HIS A 76 -1.49 -1.82 12.86
CA HIS A 76 -0.83 -0.93 11.92
C HIS A 76 0.16 -1.74 11.08
N ILE A 77 0.35 -1.34 9.82
CA ILE A 77 1.28 -2.01 8.90
C ILE A 77 2.34 -0.99 8.48
N ALA A 78 3.59 -1.22 8.86
CA ALA A 78 4.73 -0.48 8.35
C ALA A 78 5.23 -1.16 7.07
N VAL A 79 5.48 -0.37 6.01
CA VAL A 79 6.01 -0.87 4.73
C VAL A 79 7.34 -0.20 4.48
N GLU A 80 8.36 -1.01 4.21
CA GLU A 80 9.70 -0.53 3.90
C GLU A 80 10.16 -1.09 2.54
N PRO A 81 10.79 -0.26 1.69
CA PRO A 81 11.40 -0.75 0.46
C PRO A 81 12.71 -1.49 0.77
N ARG A 82 12.89 -2.67 0.17
CA ARG A 82 14.15 -3.42 0.22
C ARG A 82 15.13 -2.83 -0.80
N MET A 83 15.87 -1.82 -0.36
CA MET A 83 16.79 -1.05 -1.22
C MET A 83 17.84 -1.92 -1.91
N GLU A 84 18.30 -3.00 -1.29
CA GLU A 84 19.28 -3.94 -1.86
C GLU A 84 18.78 -4.59 -3.16
N ASN A 85 17.54 -5.08 -3.15
CA ASN A 85 16.93 -5.73 -4.31
C ASN A 85 16.59 -4.72 -5.41
N ILE A 86 16.16 -3.53 -5.00
CA ILE A 86 15.91 -2.42 -5.93
C ILE A 86 17.21 -1.99 -6.61
N ALA A 87 18.31 -1.88 -5.86
CA ALA A 87 19.62 -1.51 -6.40
C ALA A 87 20.24 -2.63 -7.25
N TYR A 88 19.96 -3.90 -6.96
CA TYR A 88 20.36 -5.00 -7.82
C TYR A 88 19.64 -4.94 -9.17
N ASP A 89 18.31 -4.88 -9.17
CA ASP A 89 17.54 -4.83 -10.42
C ASP A 89 17.81 -3.51 -11.19
N GLY A 90 17.96 -2.38 -10.51
CA GLY A 90 18.31 -1.09 -11.13
C GLY A 90 19.68 -1.08 -11.82
N ARG A 91 20.61 -1.95 -11.43
CA ARG A 91 21.87 -2.17 -12.16
C ARG A 91 21.69 -2.98 -13.43
N CYS A 92 20.64 -3.80 -13.51
CA CYS A 92 20.33 -4.65 -14.65
C CYS A 92 19.33 -4.00 -15.64
N ASP A 93 18.53 -3.04 -15.18
CA ASP A 93 17.47 -2.32 -15.93
C ASP A 93 18.01 -1.39 -17.05
N GLY A 94 19.33 -1.23 -17.12
CA GLY A 94 20.01 -0.49 -18.19
C GLY A 94 20.33 -1.30 -19.45
N THR A 95 20.02 -2.60 -19.49
CA THR A 95 20.34 -3.44 -20.66
C THR A 95 19.17 -3.41 -21.65
N PHE A 96 19.06 -2.31 -22.41
CA PHE A 96 18.23 -2.33 -23.61
C PHE A 96 18.84 -3.34 -24.60
N PRO A 97 18.08 -4.32 -25.13
CA PRO A 97 18.59 -5.17 -26.18
C PRO A 97 18.74 -4.33 -27.46
N LEU A 98 19.89 -3.67 -27.61
CA LEU A 98 20.44 -3.42 -28.95
C LEU A 98 20.79 -4.81 -29.48
N ILE A 99 20.39 -5.15 -30.71
CA ILE A 99 20.53 -6.49 -31.32
C ILE A 99 19.34 -7.38 -30.89
N THR A 100 18.13 -7.31 -31.47
CA THR A 100 17.80 -7.80 -32.81
C THR A 100 16.41 -7.27 -33.25
N ASN A 101 16.36 -6.21 -34.05
CA ASN A 101 15.23 -5.91 -34.93
C ASN A 101 15.81 -5.38 -36.24
N THR A 102 16.37 -6.27 -37.05
CA THR A 102 16.82 -5.99 -38.42
C THR A 102 15.96 -6.83 -39.35
N SER A 103 14.84 -6.27 -39.82
CA SER A 103 14.78 -5.75 -41.19
C SER A 103 14.04 -4.41 -41.33
N LEU A 104 14.06 -3.55 -40.31
CA LEU A 104 13.46 -2.21 -40.40
C LEU A 104 14.51 -1.18 -40.79
N THR A 105 14.16 -0.35 -41.77
CA THR A 105 15.03 0.69 -42.33
C THR A 105 15.27 1.82 -41.30
N PRO A 106 16.46 2.45 -41.30
CA PRO A 106 16.91 3.33 -40.19
C PRO A 106 16.06 4.58 -39.91
N GLY A 107 15.11 4.95 -40.78
CA GLY A 107 14.30 6.17 -40.67
C GLY A 107 13.01 6.05 -39.84
N GLU A 108 12.62 4.84 -39.43
CA GLU A 108 11.31 4.59 -38.79
C GLU A 108 11.40 4.33 -37.28
N SER A 109 12.53 3.85 -36.76
CA SER A 109 12.69 3.45 -35.36
C SER A 109 12.53 4.60 -34.36
N CYS A 110 13.00 5.79 -34.71
CA CYS A 110 12.92 6.97 -33.84
C CYS A 110 11.49 7.56 -33.75
N ARG A 111 10.61 7.23 -34.71
CA ARG A 111 9.20 7.68 -34.67
C ARG A 111 8.34 6.86 -33.69
N THR A 112 8.72 5.63 -33.39
CA THR A 112 7.88 4.71 -32.62
C THR A 112 7.94 4.97 -31.11
N THR A 113 9.04 5.50 -30.59
CA THR A 113 9.24 5.67 -29.13
C THR A 113 8.75 7.00 -28.58
N ASN A 114 8.33 7.96 -29.43
CA ASN A 114 7.82 9.26 -29.00
C ASN A 114 6.33 9.48 -29.32
N THR A 115 5.50 8.45 -29.19
CA THR A 115 4.04 8.62 -29.18
C THR A 115 3.46 7.97 -27.93
N SER A 116 3.33 8.74 -26.85
CA SER A 116 2.28 8.51 -25.85
C SER A 116 0.98 9.11 -26.41
N PRO A 117 -0.01 8.33 -26.88
CA PRO A 117 -1.25 8.91 -27.35
C PRO A 117 -2.15 9.16 -26.13
N GLY A 118 -2.28 10.42 -25.68
CA GLY A 118 -3.09 10.64 -24.48
C GLY A 118 -3.27 12.04 -23.93
N TRP A 119 -3.22 13.11 -24.73
CA TRP A 119 -3.78 14.40 -24.32
C TRP A 119 -4.84 14.85 -25.31
N ARG A 120 -6.10 14.41 -25.12
CA ARG A 120 -7.25 15.19 -25.58
C ARG A 120 -7.67 16.12 -24.45
N ARG A 121 -7.09 17.32 -24.42
CA ARG A 121 -7.74 18.51 -23.84
C ARG A 121 -8.58 19.14 -24.95
N GLY A 122 -9.87 19.30 -24.70
CA GLY A 122 -10.80 19.87 -25.68
C GLY A 122 -10.65 21.38 -25.85
N THR A 123 -11.35 21.91 -26.86
CA THR A 123 -11.95 23.26 -26.85
C THR A 123 -12.95 23.39 -28.01
N SER A 124 -14.20 23.72 -27.64
CA SER A 124 -15.14 24.66 -28.28
C SER A 124 -15.31 24.72 -29.80
N ARG A 125 -16.55 24.47 -30.26
CA ARG A 125 -17.39 25.50 -30.88
C ARG A 125 -18.86 25.22 -30.66
#